data_AF-A0A136L018-F1
#
_entry.id   AF-A0A136L018-F1
#
_cell.length_a   1.000
_cell.length_b   1.000
_cell.length_c   1.000
_cell.angle_alpha   90.00
_cell.angle_beta   90.00
_cell.angle_gamma   90.00
#
_symmetry.space_group_name_H-M   'P 1'
#
loop_
_entity.id
_entity.type
_entity.pdbx_description
1 polymer ?
#
loop_
_entity_poly.entity_id
_entity_poly.type
_entity_poly.pdbx_seq_one_letter_code
_entity_poly.pdbx_strand_id
1 'polypeptide(L)'
;MPKAIPATRRTAQFTRVNDASAILKRFYIVERQMMRAFAGWMINTSNVELKFFLAGELWLCSQHADSLRTRVLELRYPRRDVDKKWDAEIVAFTEEVIKAANLSEFMAGAYDVVFSGLVSDLHEYLERADMLDDAPTVYRLRHILLDTEARIERAREQHDLYLIHPSPPAEWRDYLGRSLASIGRLSGLGVRNPVPADHPAAGRPQFTIPQTVERDQRFKPSLFHLPHENKFDKAGAAAWKRIESLDKRVAMQVWSAISHFNEIWAAEVPASVLFDLQNQPWDFYLDLARWSYDESRHSMMGYRALQGWGWDVPALIPYGNALYNALSHLPAAQRLALLYYYEEGLLRSGTKQIEIQILESAGDEGSIQDMDYDWADEAIHVSYGFKWLRHLLGDDSAGQAELKRLTDEAREVMSEFVRAHGSDPANSLAPYFDRLYDVISEMSFDIPDDGLEIHWAPVVADEAVLEDL
;
A
#
# COMPACT_ATOMS: atom_id res chain seq x y z
N MET A 1 52.68 -16.31 -33.09
CA MET A 1 52.10 -15.87 -31.80
C MET A 1 51.24 -14.64 -32.04
N PRO A 2 50.00 -14.60 -31.55
CA PRO A 2 49.23 -13.36 -31.55
C PRO A 2 49.98 -12.34 -30.69
N LYS A 3 50.29 -11.18 -31.27
CA LYS A 3 50.89 -10.05 -30.56
C LYS A 3 49.75 -9.13 -30.13
N ALA A 4 49.75 -8.69 -28.88
CA ALA A 4 48.80 -7.73 -28.36
C ALA A 4 49.55 -6.52 -27.79
N ILE A 5 48.93 -5.34 -27.88
CA ILE A 5 49.39 -4.13 -27.19
C ILE A 5 49.07 -4.31 -25.69
N PRO A 6 49.94 -3.86 -24.76
CA PRO A 6 49.64 -3.90 -23.32
C PRO A 6 48.33 -3.20 -22.97
N ALA A 7 47.62 -3.71 -21.97
CA ALA A 7 46.39 -3.09 -21.48
C ALA A 7 46.67 -1.69 -20.91
N THR A 8 45.80 -0.72 -21.22
CA THR A 8 45.92 0.67 -20.74
C THR A 8 45.48 0.83 -19.29
N ARG A 9 44.58 -0.03 -18.80
CA ARG A 9 44.11 -0.05 -17.41
C ARG A 9 43.81 -1.48 -16.95
N ARG A 10 43.85 -1.69 -15.63
CA ARG A 10 43.26 -2.87 -14.98
C ARG A 10 41.89 -2.49 -14.45
N THR A 11 40.89 -3.32 -14.69
CA THR A 11 39.54 -3.16 -14.14
C THR A 11 39.24 -4.33 -13.22
N ALA A 12 38.38 -4.13 -12.22
CA ALA A 12 37.86 -5.24 -11.45
C ALA A 12 37.06 -6.20 -12.36
N GLN A 13 37.03 -7.48 -12.04
CA GLN A 13 36.37 -8.48 -12.90
C GLN A 13 34.85 -8.26 -12.92
N PHE A 14 34.25 -8.00 -11.75
CA PHE A 14 32.81 -7.85 -11.58
C PHE A 14 32.22 -6.56 -12.19
N THR A 15 33.05 -5.63 -12.70
CA THR A 15 32.59 -4.41 -13.38
C THR A 15 32.31 -4.66 -14.87
N ARG A 16 32.55 -5.87 -15.37
CA ARG A 16 32.13 -6.25 -16.72
C ARG A 16 30.62 -6.39 -16.76
N VAL A 17 30.03 -6.07 -17.91
CA VAL A 17 28.58 -6.06 -18.15
C VAL A 17 27.84 -7.32 -17.65
N ASN A 18 28.40 -8.51 -17.84
CA ASN A 18 27.77 -9.76 -17.38
C ASN A 18 27.71 -9.88 -15.86
N ASP A 19 28.79 -9.50 -15.18
CA ASP A 19 28.89 -9.59 -13.73
C ASP A 19 28.09 -8.45 -13.07
N ALA A 20 28.19 -7.24 -13.62
CA ALA A 20 27.39 -6.08 -13.22
C ALA A 20 25.88 -6.37 -13.31
N SER A 21 25.42 -6.91 -14.44
CA SER A 21 24.01 -7.26 -14.61
C SER A 21 23.55 -8.38 -13.68
N ALA A 22 24.41 -9.36 -13.35
CA ALA A 22 24.09 -10.39 -12.37
C ALA A 22 23.89 -9.80 -10.95
N ILE A 23 24.77 -8.89 -10.53
CA ILE A 23 24.66 -8.20 -9.23
C ILE A 23 23.40 -7.33 -9.18
N LEU A 24 23.19 -6.47 -10.18
CA LEU A 24 22.00 -5.60 -10.25
C LEU A 24 20.70 -6.40 -10.29
N LYS A 25 20.70 -7.57 -10.94
CA LYS A 25 19.55 -8.47 -10.93
C LYS A 25 19.25 -9.00 -9.54
N ARG A 26 20.26 -9.31 -8.71
CA ARG A 26 20.05 -9.69 -7.31
C ARG A 26 19.42 -8.54 -6.52
N PHE A 27 19.91 -7.31 -6.68
CA PHE A 27 19.29 -6.13 -6.04
C PHE A 27 17.84 -5.90 -6.50
N TYR A 28 17.55 -6.05 -7.79
CA TYR A 28 16.17 -5.99 -8.32
C TYR A 28 15.26 -7.01 -7.63
N ILE A 29 15.72 -8.26 -7.50
CA ILE A 29 14.94 -9.32 -6.85
C ILE A 29 14.70 -8.97 -5.38
N VAL A 30 15.70 -8.43 -4.66
CA VAL A 30 15.54 -7.99 -3.27
C VAL A 30 14.42 -6.95 -3.16
N GLU A 31 14.51 -5.85 -3.89
CA GLU A 31 13.50 -4.77 -3.84
C GLU A 31 12.11 -5.29 -4.25
N ARG A 32 12.02 -6.14 -5.27
CA ARG A 32 10.76 -6.78 -5.67
C ARG A 32 10.16 -7.66 -4.56
N GLN A 33 10.98 -8.48 -3.89
CA GLN A 33 10.49 -9.37 -2.84
C GLN A 33 10.13 -8.58 -1.58
N MET A 34 10.87 -7.52 -1.26
CA MET A 34 10.55 -6.62 -0.15
C MET A 34 9.28 -5.82 -0.41
N MET A 35 9.03 -5.32 -1.63
CA MET A 35 7.73 -4.72 -2.02
C MET A 35 6.58 -5.67 -1.67
N ARG A 36 6.69 -6.95 -2.04
CA ARG A 36 5.68 -7.95 -1.72
C ARG A 36 5.58 -8.23 -0.22
N ALA A 37 6.71 -8.27 0.50
CA ALA A 37 6.70 -8.44 1.94
C ALA A 37 6.00 -7.27 2.65
N PHE A 38 6.26 -6.03 2.23
CA PHE A 38 5.57 -4.85 2.71
C PHE A 38 4.07 -4.89 2.41
N ALA A 39 3.65 -5.42 1.26
CA ALA A 39 2.23 -5.60 0.94
C ALA A 39 1.51 -6.47 1.98
N GLY A 40 2.12 -7.61 2.31
CA GLY A 40 1.56 -8.54 3.31
C GLY A 40 1.58 -7.96 4.72
N TRP A 41 2.67 -7.31 5.11
CA TRP A 41 2.83 -6.74 6.45
C TRP A 41 2.01 -5.47 6.66
N MET A 42 1.78 -4.66 5.63
CA MET A 42 0.89 -3.51 5.68
C MET A 42 -0.53 -3.94 6.06
N ILE A 43 -1.04 -5.02 5.47
CA ILE A 43 -2.34 -5.59 5.83
C ILE A 43 -2.32 -6.16 7.25
N ASN A 44 -1.25 -6.87 7.63
CA ASN A 44 -1.08 -7.48 8.96
C ASN A 44 -0.74 -6.47 10.08
N THR A 45 -0.65 -5.18 9.77
CA THR A 45 -0.35 -4.13 10.75
C THR A 45 -1.64 -3.47 11.19
N SER A 46 -1.86 -3.41 12.51
CA SER A 46 -3.02 -2.73 13.08
C SER A 46 -2.77 -1.24 13.30
N ASN A 47 -1.56 -0.84 13.72
CA ASN A 47 -1.25 0.56 13.98
C ASN A 47 -1.35 1.40 12.68
N VAL A 48 -2.10 2.49 12.73
CA VAL A 48 -2.49 3.25 11.53
C VAL A 48 -1.29 3.96 10.89
N GLU A 49 -0.42 4.59 11.68
CA GLU A 49 0.73 5.33 11.16
C GLU A 49 1.78 4.37 10.57
N LEU A 50 2.03 3.23 11.24
CA LEU A 50 2.89 2.19 10.68
C LEU A 50 2.30 1.58 9.41
N LYS A 51 0.97 1.42 9.30
CA LYS A 51 0.34 0.94 8.07
C LYS A 51 0.62 1.89 6.90
N PHE A 52 0.47 3.20 7.10
CA PHE A 52 0.81 4.22 6.09
C PHE A 52 2.30 4.20 5.73
N PHE A 53 3.17 4.07 6.72
CA PHE A 53 4.60 3.93 6.51
C PHE A 53 4.94 2.73 5.62
N LEU A 54 4.38 1.55 5.92
CA LEU A 54 4.64 0.34 5.13
C LEU A 54 4.07 0.41 3.71
N ALA A 55 2.94 1.10 3.50
CA ALA A 55 2.41 1.33 2.15
C ALA A 55 3.35 2.21 1.30
N GLY A 56 3.95 3.24 1.92
CA GLY A 56 5.00 4.05 1.26
C GLY A 56 6.25 3.23 0.92
N GLU A 57 6.66 2.33 1.80
CA GLU A 57 7.83 1.47 1.60
C GLU A 57 7.59 0.41 0.51
N LEU A 58 6.36 -0.12 0.43
CA LEU A 58 5.91 -0.95 -0.69
C LEU A 58 6.09 -0.22 -2.04
N TRP A 59 5.63 1.02 -2.14
CA TRP A 59 5.77 1.79 -3.39
C TRP A 59 7.22 2.15 -3.67
N LEU A 60 7.99 2.56 -2.67
CA LEU A 60 9.40 2.90 -2.85
C LEU A 60 10.22 1.70 -3.35
N CYS A 61 9.98 0.50 -2.81
CA CYS A 61 10.55 -0.74 -3.32
C CYS A 61 10.19 -0.99 -4.80
N SER A 62 8.96 -0.68 -5.22
CA SER A 62 8.56 -0.81 -6.63
C SER A 62 9.34 0.14 -7.55
N GLN A 63 9.57 1.39 -7.12
CA GLN A 63 10.36 2.38 -7.87
C GLN A 63 11.82 1.93 -8.03
N HIS A 64 12.42 1.43 -6.94
CA HIS A 64 13.78 0.92 -6.95
C HIS A 64 13.92 -0.31 -7.84
N ALA A 65 12.99 -1.27 -7.70
CA ALA A 65 12.96 -2.47 -8.50
C ALA A 65 12.80 -2.14 -10.00
N ASP A 66 11.95 -1.17 -10.37
CA ASP A 66 11.79 -0.75 -11.76
C ASP A 66 13.07 -0.12 -12.34
N SER A 67 13.72 0.76 -11.58
CA SER A 67 14.98 1.39 -11.98
C SER A 67 16.10 0.36 -12.19
N LEU A 68 16.23 -0.61 -11.27
CA LEU A 68 17.19 -1.70 -11.35
C LEU A 68 16.88 -2.65 -12.52
N ARG A 69 15.62 -3.05 -12.66
CA ARG A 69 15.15 -3.92 -13.74
C ARG A 69 15.44 -3.30 -15.11
N THR A 70 15.09 -2.04 -15.29
CA THR A 70 15.38 -1.28 -16.51
C THR A 70 16.87 -1.30 -16.82
N ARG A 71 17.71 -1.07 -15.81
CA ARG A 71 19.16 -1.08 -16.01
C ARG A 71 19.71 -2.46 -16.36
N VAL A 72 19.22 -3.52 -15.73
CA VAL A 72 19.60 -4.91 -16.06
C VAL A 72 19.31 -5.21 -17.54
N LEU A 73 18.16 -4.75 -18.06
CA LEU A 73 17.77 -4.95 -19.46
C LEU A 73 18.67 -4.15 -20.43
N GLU A 74 19.13 -2.95 -20.04
CA GLU A 74 20.08 -2.15 -20.81
C GLU A 74 21.47 -2.82 -20.90
N LEU A 75 21.86 -3.59 -19.87
CA LEU A 75 23.15 -4.29 -19.78
C LEU A 75 23.20 -5.62 -20.56
N ARG A 76 22.44 -5.73 -21.65
CA ARG A 76 22.39 -6.92 -22.53
C ARG A 76 21.96 -8.21 -21.81
N TYR A 77 21.31 -8.11 -20.65
CA TYR A 77 20.72 -9.27 -19.99
C TYR A 77 19.46 -9.70 -20.75
N PRO A 78 19.25 -11.00 -21.04
CA PRO A 78 18.09 -11.44 -21.83
C PRO A 78 16.76 -11.06 -21.16
N ARG A 79 15.88 -10.33 -21.87
CA ARG A 79 14.57 -9.89 -21.36
C ARG A 79 13.75 -11.05 -20.77
N ARG A 80 13.77 -12.21 -21.44
CA ARG A 80 13.04 -13.42 -21.02
C ARG A 80 13.46 -13.93 -19.63
N ASP A 81 14.68 -13.60 -19.22
CA ASP A 81 15.29 -14.19 -18.03
C ASP A 81 15.23 -13.26 -16.81
N VAL A 82 15.02 -11.95 -16.98
CA VAL A 82 14.94 -10.98 -15.86
C VAL A 82 13.77 -11.30 -14.95
N ASP A 83 12.60 -11.62 -15.51
CA ASP A 83 11.36 -11.83 -14.76
C ASP A 83 11.00 -13.30 -14.49
N LYS A 84 11.87 -14.26 -14.87
CA LYS A 84 11.57 -15.72 -14.74
C LYS A 84 12.68 -16.57 -14.12
N LYS A 85 13.95 -16.21 -14.32
CA LYS A 85 15.09 -16.98 -13.77
C LYS A 85 15.66 -16.27 -12.55
N TRP A 86 14.85 -16.16 -11.51
CA TRP A 86 15.29 -15.48 -10.29
C TRP A 86 16.40 -16.27 -9.61
N ASP A 87 17.26 -15.53 -8.92
CA ASP A 87 18.26 -16.11 -8.03
C ASP A 87 17.53 -16.77 -6.85
N ALA A 88 17.52 -18.11 -6.84
CA ALA A 88 16.76 -18.88 -5.86
C ALA A 88 17.22 -18.63 -4.43
N GLU A 89 18.49 -18.26 -4.22
CA GLU A 89 19.04 -18.00 -2.89
C GLU A 89 18.55 -16.65 -2.36
N ILE A 90 18.46 -15.61 -3.22
CA ILE A 90 17.87 -14.33 -2.84
C ILE A 90 16.38 -14.50 -2.52
N VAL A 91 15.65 -15.23 -3.35
CA VAL A 91 14.21 -15.49 -3.12
C VAL A 91 14.03 -16.20 -1.78
N ALA A 92 14.74 -17.31 -1.55
CA ALA A 92 14.66 -18.05 -0.30
C ALA A 92 15.03 -17.19 0.93
N PHE A 93 16.08 -16.36 0.82
CA PHE A 93 16.45 -15.45 1.90
C PHE A 93 15.33 -14.43 2.20
N THR A 94 14.76 -13.78 1.19
CA THR A 94 13.66 -12.83 1.38
C THR A 94 12.37 -13.49 1.87
N GLU A 95 12.16 -14.77 1.53
CA GLU A 95 11.08 -15.58 2.08
C GLU A 95 11.30 -15.93 3.54
N GLU A 96 12.52 -15.92 4.06
CA GLU A 96 12.76 -16.00 5.51
C GLU A 96 12.39 -14.69 6.21
N VAL A 97 12.72 -13.53 5.62
CA VAL A 97 12.48 -12.21 6.22
C VAL A 97 11.00 -11.97 6.52
N ILE A 98 10.10 -12.35 5.60
CA ILE A 98 8.66 -12.15 5.77
C ILE A 98 8.04 -13.00 6.90
N LYS A 99 8.72 -14.08 7.34
CA LYS A 99 8.26 -15.00 8.40
C LYS A 99 8.49 -14.47 9.82
N ALA A 100 8.66 -13.16 9.97
CA ALA A 100 8.70 -12.51 11.27
C ALA A 100 7.43 -12.84 12.08
N ALA A 101 7.56 -12.96 13.40
CA ALA A 101 6.46 -13.30 14.29
C ALA A 101 5.58 -12.09 14.63
N ASN A 102 6.12 -10.88 14.47
CA ASN A 102 5.43 -9.62 14.70
C ASN A 102 6.10 -8.51 13.90
N LEU A 103 5.48 -7.32 13.90
CA LEU A 103 5.94 -6.18 13.11
C LEU A 103 7.34 -5.70 13.53
N SER A 104 7.69 -5.75 14.82
CA SER A 104 9.02 -5.37 15.30
C SER A 104 10.11 -6.28 14.72
N GLU A 105 9.88 -7.60 14.67
CA GLU A 105 10.76 -8.54 13.99
C GLU A 105 10.85 -8.30 12.48
N PHE A 106 9.73 -7.98 11.84
CA PHE A 106 9.71 -7.69 10.41
C PHE A 106 10.53 -6.45 10.07
N MET A 107 10.30 -5.34 10.80
CA MET A 107 11.07 -4.10 10.63
C MET A 107 12.56 -4.34 10.92
N ALA A 108 12.91 -5.06 11.97
CA ALA A 108 14.30 -5.41 12.25
C ALA A 108 14.93 -6.22 11.11
N GLY A 109 14.22 -7.22 10.57
CA GLY A 109 14.71 -7.99 9.42
C GLY A 109 14.86 -7.15 8.15
N ALA A 110 13.87 -6.33 7.84
CA ALA A 110 13.86 -5.47 6.65
C ALA A 110 14.96 -4.39 6.72
N TYR A 111 15.03 -3.62 7.81
CA TYR A 111 15.90 -2.45 7.88
C TYR A 111 17.30 -2.75 8.42
N ASP A 112 17.42 -3.54 9.50
CA ASP A 112 18.73 -3.83 10.11
C ASP A 112 19.53 -4.88 9.32
N VAL A 113 18.86 -5.74 8.54
CA VAL A 113 19.53 -6.82 7.79
C VAL A 113 19.46 -6.61 6.29
N VAL A 114 18.25 -6.55 5.70
CA VAL A 114 18.12 -6.47 4.23
C VAL A 114 18.62 -5.13 3.70
N PHE A 115 18.05 -4.01 4.14
CA PHE A 115 18.41 -2.70 3.60
C PHE A 115 19.78 -2.23 4.08
N SER A 116 20.17 -2.51 5.33
CA SER A 116 21.55 -2.25 5.77
C SER A 116 22.57 -3.08 4.97
N GLY A 117 22.26 -4.34 4.66
CA GLY A 117 23.07 -5.17 3.76
C GLY A 117 23.12 -4.61 2.34
N LEU A 118 22.00 -4.10 1.82
CA LEU A 118 21.90 -3.47 0.51
C LEU A 118 22.75 -2.19 0.45
N VAL A 119 22.66 -1.31 1.44
CA VAL A 119 23.51 -0.11 1.57
C VAL A 119 24.98 -0.48 1.48
N SER A 120 25.41 -1.50 2.23
CA SER A 120 26.81 -1.95 2.19
C SER A 120 27.22 -2.49 0.81
N ASP A 121 26.36 -3.25 0.15
CA ASP A 121 26.61 -3.77 -1.21
C ASP A 121 26.59 -2.65 -2.28
N LEU A 122 25.76 -1.63 -2.11
CA LEU A 122 25.67 -0.46 -2.99
C LEU A 122 26.94 0.41 -2.88
N HIS A 123 27.40 0.70 -1.66
CA HIS A 123 28.66 1.41 -1.44
C HIS A 123 29.83 0.64 -2.08
N GLU A 124 29.94 -0.66 -1.83
CA GLU A 124 31.00 -1.49 -2.43
C GLU A 124 30.92 -1.48 -3.96
N TYR A 125 29.73 -1.55 -4.56
CA TYR A 125 29.59 -1.44 -6.01
C TYR A 125 30.09 -0.07 -6.52
N LEU A 126 29.63 1.02 -5.89
CA LEU A 126 29.95 2.39 -6.29
C LEU A 126 31.44 2.73 -6.16
N GLU A 127 32.13 2.21 -5.14
CA GLU A 127 33.58 2.39 -4.96
C GLU A 127 34.41 1.77 -6.09
N ARG A 128 33.88 0.71 -6.72
CA ARG A 128 34.60 -0.09 -7.71
C ARG A 128 34.12 0.16 -9.14
N ALA A 129 32.97 0.80 -9.32
CA ALA A 129 32.40 1.10 -10.63
C ALA A 129 33.30 2.05 -11.43
N ASP A 130 33.37 1.82 -12.74
CA ASP A 130 34.02 2.77 -13.65
C ASP A 130 33.06 3.91 -13.96
N MET A 131 33.42 5.13 -13.53
CA MET A 131 32.58 6.32 -13.64
C MET A 131 32.26 6.72 -15.09
N LEU A 132 33.04 6.25 -16.08
CA LEU A 132 32.79 6.51 -17.49
C LEU A 132 31.96 5.38 -18.10
N ASP A 133 32.43 4.14 -17.98
CA ASP A 133 31.83 3.00 -18.68
C ASP A 133 30.46 2.62 -18.08
N ASP A 134 30.29 2.79 -16.77
CA ASP A 134 29.09 2.38 -16.03
C ASP A 134 28.32 3.57 -15.42
N ALA A 135 28.54 4.77 -15.97
CA ALA A 135 27.90 6.00 -15.52
C ALA A 135 26.37 5.90 -15.31
N PRO A 136 25.59 5.25 -16.20
CA PRO A 136 24.14 5.12 -15.99
C PRO A 136 23.77 4.27 -14.77
N THR A 137 24.54 3.21 -14.46
CA THR A 137 24.33 2.40 -13.26
C THR A 137 24.68 3.23 -12.02
N VAL A 138 25.84 3.90 -12.04
CA VAL A 138 26.27 4.78 -10.93
C VAL A 138 25.22 5.83 -10.60
N TYR A 139 24.62 6.45 -11.62
CA TYR A 139 23.52 7.41 -11.43
C TYR A 139 22.36 6.79 -10.65
N ARG A 140 21.85 5.65 -11.12
CA ARG A 140 20.70 4.98 -10.49
C ARG A 140 21.00 4.49 -9.07
N LEU A 141 22.17 3.86 -8.88
CA LEU A 141 22.55 3.32 -7.57
C LEU A 141 22.80 4.41 -6.53
N ARG A 142 23.24 5.61 -6.91
CA ARG A 142 23.36 6.75 -5.98
C ARG A 142 22.00 7.23 -5.46
N HIS A 143 20.98 7.25 -6.30
CA HIS A 143 19.62 7.64 -5.87
C HIS A 143 19.02 6.55 -4.97
N ILE A 144 19.12 5.28 -5.40
CA ILE A 144 18.69 4.14 -4.60
C ILE A 144 19.39 4.13 -3.24
N LEU A 145 20.70 4.39 -3.20
CA LEU A 145 21.46 4.46 -1.97
C LEU A 145 20.93 5.56 -1.04
N LEU A 146 20.73 6.77 -1.57
CA LEU A 146 20.18 7.90 -0.81
C LEU A 146 18.80 7.57 -0.21
N ASP A 147 17.90 7.00 -1.00
CA ASP A 147 16.56 6.59 -0.56
C ASP A 147 16.62 5.44 0.45
N THR A 148 17.60 4.53 0.31
CA THR A 148 17.78 3.37 1.21
C THR A 148 18.39 3.78 2.55
N GLU A 149 19.33 4.73 2.57
CA GLU A 149 19.85 5.30 3.81
C GLU A 149 18.74 6.08 4.54
N ALA A 150 17.96 6.89 3.80
CA ALA A 150 16.84 7.66 4.36
C ALA A 150 15.70 6.77 4.89
N ARG A 151 15.38 5.63 4.25
CA ARG A 151 14.34 4.72 4.77
C ARG A 151 14.77 4.03 6.06
N ILE A 152 16.05 3.68 6.22
CA ILE A 152 16.53 3.04 7.45
C ILE A 152 16.38 4.01 8.63
N GLU A 153 16.71 5.28 8.44
CA GLU A 153 16.54 6.27 9.51
C GLU A 153 15.07 6.51 9.85
N ARG A 154 14.23 6.73 8.83
CA ARG A 154 12.78 6.87 9.04
C ARG A 154 12.18 5.65 9.74
N ALA A 155 12.60 4.43 9.37
CA ALA A 155 12.12 3.22 10.02
C ALA A 155 12.47 3.14 11.51
N ARG A 156 13.64 3.65 11.92
CA ARG A 156 14.01 3.74 13.34
C ARG A 156 13.13 4.74 14.08
N GLU A 157 12.89 5.91 13.49
CA GLU A 157 11.98 6.91 14.07
C GLU A 157 10.57 6.32 14.25
N GLN A 158 10.05 5.63 13.24
CA GLN A 158 8.73 4.98 13.31
C GLN A 158 8.69 3.86 14.36
N HIS A 159 9.75 3.05 14.45
CA HIS A 159 9.86 2.00 15.47
C HIS A 159 9.84 2.60 16.88
N ASP A 160 10.67 3.60 17.15
CA ASP A 160 10.78 4.27 18.45
C ASP A 160 9.47 4.97 18.86
N LEU A 161 8.71 5.50 17.89
CA LEU A 161 7.44 6.18 18.14
C LEU A 161 6.27 5.22 18.42
N TYR A 162 6.16 4.13 17.66
CA TYR A 162 4.92 3.34 17.61
C TYR A 162 5.04 1.90 18.14
N LEU A 163 6.25 1.39 18.39
CA LEU A 163 6.46 0.03 18.90
C LEU A 163 7.01 0.05 20.34
N ILE A 164 6.15 -0.22 21.32
CA ILE A 164 6.50 -0.19 22.75
C ILE A 164 6.97 -1.58 23.23
N HIS A 165 8.30 -1.74 23.46
CA HIS A 165 9.08 -2.86 24.09
C HIS A 165 9.44 -4.13 23.24
N PRO A 166 10.49 -4.92 23.57
CA PRO A 166 11.84 -4.65 24.13
C PRO A 166 12.88 -4.52 22.99
N SER A 167 14.18 -4.42 23.31
CA SER A 167 15.29 -4.33 22.33
C SER A 167 15.09 -5.26 21.11
N PRO A 168 15.41 -4.81 19.89
CA PRO A 168 15.16 -5.54 18.66
C PRO A 168 15.72 -6.98 18.77
N PRO A 169 14.91 -8.00 18.44
CA PRO A 169 15.19 -9.39 18.81
C PRO A 169 16.52 -9.85 18.20
N ALA A 170 17.55 -9.87 19.05
CA ALA A 170 18.92 -10.14 18.64
C ALA A 170 19.04 -11.51 17.96
N GLU A 171 18.21 -12.47 18.37
CA GLU A 171 18.13 -13.80 17.77
C GLU A 171 17.60 -13.79 16.33
N TRP A 172 16.52 -13.03 16.05
CA TRP A 172 15.98 -12.93 14.69
C TRP A 172 16.96 -12.23 13.73
N ARG A 173 17.60 -11.16 14.21
CA ARG A 173 18.62 -10.44 13.43
C ARG A 173 19.87 -11.29 13.21
N ASP A 174 20.33 -12.04 14.20
CA ASP A 174 21.45 -12.97 14.07
C ASP A 174 21.13 -14.07 13.05
N TYR A 175 19.93 -14.66 13.11
CA TYR A 175 19.47 -15.64 12.13
C TYR A 175 19.53 -15.09 10.71
N LEU A 176 18.86 -13.97 10.46
CA LEU A 176 18.81 -13.36 9.13
C LEU A 176 20.20 -12.90 8.67
N GLY A 177 21.04 -12.38 9.58
CA GLY A 177 22.43 -12.03 9.28
C GLY A 177 23.26 -13.23 8.84
N ARG A 178 23.12 -14.38 9.51
CA ARG A 178 23.78 -15.64 9.11
C ARG A 178 23.23 -16.18 7.79
N SER A 179 21.91 -16.11 7.58
CA SER A 179 21.27 -16.49 6.32
C SER A 179 21.76 -15.63 5.16
N LEU A 180 21.88 -14.32 5.34
CA LEU A 180 22.46 -13.39 4.36
C LEU A 180 23.95 -13.71 4.07
N ALA A 181 24.72 -14.03 5.11
CA ALA A 181 26.12 -14.45 4.94
C ALA A 181 26.24 -15.78 4.18
N SER A 182 25.29 -16.71 4.31
CA SER A 182 25.34 -17.98 3.59
C SER A 182 25.22 -17.85 2.08
N ILE A 183 24.56 -16.78 1.60
CA ILE A 183 24.38 -16.50 0.17
C ILE A 183 25.45 -15.58 -0.41
N GLY A 184 26.47 -15.22 0.40
CA GLY A 184 27.55 -14.32 0.01
C GLY A 184 27.12 -12.86 -0.09
N ARG A 185 26.22 -12.41 0.81
CA ARG A 185 25.56 -11.08 0.79
C ARG A 185 24.58 -10.92 -0.39
N LEU A 186 23.92 -9.77 -0.51
CA LEU A 186 22.95 -9.53 -1.58
C LEU A 186 23.65 -9.42 -2.93
N SER A 187 24.88 -8.90 -2.97
CA SER A 187 25.72 -8.85 -4.17
C SER A 187 26.20 -10.24 -4.63
N GLY A 188 26.29 -11.22 -3.73
CA GLY A 188 26.88 -12.54 -3.99
C GLY A 188 28.41 -12.55 -4.02
N LEU A 189 29.06 -11.41 -3.72
CA LEU A 189 30.52 -11.27 -3.72
C LEU A 189 31.17 -11.56 -2.35
N GLY A 190 30.37 -11.66 -1.30
CA GLY A 190 30.85 -11.93 0.06
C GLY A 190 31.31 -13.37 0.26
N VAL A 191 32.05 -13.59 1.35
CA VAL A 191 32.41 -14.94 1.80
C VAL A 191 31.12 -15.71 2.13
N ARG A 192 31.01 -16.92 1.60
CA ARG A 192 29.86 -17.80 1.85
C ARG A 192 30.07 -18.62 3.12
N ASN A 193 29.13 -18.48 4.04
CA ASN A 193 29.05 -19.29 5.25
C ASN A 193 28.06 -20.46 5.07
N PRO A 194 28.08 -21.48 5.94
CA PRO A 194 27.02 -22.49 5.98
C PRO A 194 25.64 -21.90 6.28
N VAL A 195 24.58 -22.50 5.73
CA VAL A 195 23.19 -22.14 6.04
C VAL A 195 22.91 -22.43 7.53
N PRO A 196 22.31 -21.49 8.30
CA PRO A 196 22.06 -21.64 9.73
C PRO A 196 20.81 -22.49 10.02
N ALA A 197 20.75 -23.72 9.51
CA ALA A 197 19.57 -24.59 9.60
C ALA A 197 19.27 -25.09 11.04
N ASP A 198 20.26 -25.05 11.93
CA ASP A 198 20.17 -25.41 13.35
C ASP A 198 19.80 -24.22 14.26
N HIS A 199 19.64 -23.03 13.69
CA HIS A 199 19.32 -21.84 14.45
C HIS A 199 17.89 -21.91 15.03
N PRO A 200 17.63 -21.50 16.29
CA PRO A 200 16.30 -21.63 16.91
C PRO A 200 15.18 -20.88 16.17
N ALA A 201 15.53 -19.78 15.50
CA ALA A 201 14.58 -19.02 14.69
C ALA A 201 14.34 -19.58 13.26
N ALA A 202 15.04 -20.65 12.86
CA ALA A 202 14.85 -21.29 11.57
C ALA A 202 13.54 -22.09 11.51
N GLY A 203 13.03 -22.34 10.30
CA GLY A 203 11.89 -23.24 10.08
C GLY A 203 10.52 -22.67 10.46
N ARG A 204 10.40 -21.33 10.58
CA ARG A 204 9.11 -20.65 10.77
C ARG A 204 8.16 -20.93 9.59
N PRO A 205 6.83 -20.97 9.83
CA PRO A 205 5.85 -21.25 8.78
C PRO A 205 5.87 -20.17 7.70
N GLN A 206 5.38 -20.52 6.51
CA GLN A 206 5.21 -19.55 5.43
C GLN A 206 4.21 -18.46 5.84
N PHE A 207 4.54 -17.21 5.53
CA PHE A 207 3.63 -16.09 5.77
C PHE A 207 2.41 -16.17 4.83
N THR A 208 1.23 -15.97 5.40
CA THR A 208 -0.04 -15.84 4.70
C THR A 208 -0.68 -14.52 5.08
N ILE A 209 -1.23 -13.81 4.10
CA ILE A 209 -2.01 -12.60 4.39
C ILE A 209 -3.20 -12.94 5.30
N PRO A 210 -3.48 -12.11 6.31
CA PRO A 210 -4.63 -12.33 7.18
C PRO A 210 -5.95 -12.17 6.40
N GLN A 211 -6.87 -13.08 6.67
CA GLN A 211 -8.23 -13.06 6.11
C GLN A 211 -9.11 -12.01 6.81
N THR A 212 -8.69 -11.53 7.97
CA THR A 212 -9.38 -10.44 8.67
C THR A 212 -8.35 -9.42 9.10
N VAL A 213 -8.62 -8.15 8.84
CA VAL A 213 -7.76 -7.07 9.31
C VAL A 213 -8.05 -6.75 10.76
N GLU A 214 -6.98 -6.53 11.52
CA GLU A 214 -7.05 -5.88 12.82
C GLU A 214 -6.86 -4.37 12.60
N ARG A 215 -7.74 -3.57 13.19
CA ARG A 215 -7.62 -2.11 13.21
C ARG A 215 -6.91 -1.66 14.48
N ASP A 216 -6.35 -0.46 14.46
CA ASP A 216 -5.59 0.10 15.57
C ASP A 216 -6.43 0.14 16.86
N GLN A 217 -5.89 -0.40 17.94
CA GLN A 217 -6.62 -0.56 19.22
C GLN A 217 -6.97 0.77 19.89
N ARG A 218 -6.35 1.89 19.48
CA ARG A 218 -6.73 3.23 19.94
C ARG A 218 -8.14 3.61 19.44
N PHE A 219 -8.56 3.03 18.32
CA PHE A 219 -9.88 3.29 17.74
C PHE A 219 -10.92 2.39 18.38
N LYS A 220 -12.13 2.92 18.51
CA LYS A 220 -13.28 2.09 18.86
C LYS A 220 -13.60 1.15 17.70
N PRO A 221 -13.97 -0.13 17.96
CA PRO A 221 -14.34 -1.05 16.90
C PRO A 221 -15.50 -0.51 16.07
N SER A 222 -15.38 -0.61 14.74
CA SER A 222 -16.45 -0.30 13.80
C SER A 222 -16.33 -1.20 12.58
N LEU A 223 -17.44 -1.75 12.12
CA LEU A 223 -17.46 -2.47 10.84
C LEU A 223 -17.55 -1.49 9.66
N PHE A 224 -18.37 -0.45 9.81
CA PHE A 224 -18.67 0.56 8.81
C PHE A 224 -18.14 1.92 9.24
N HIS A 225 -18.08 2.89 8.33
CA HIS A 225 -17.63 4.24 8.65
C HIS A 225 -18.60 5.34 8.24
N LEU A 226 -19.48 5.07 7.27
CA LEU A 226 -20.50 6.03 6.83
C LEU A 226 -21.91 5.41 6.80
N PRO A 227 -22.98 6.22 6.98
CA PRO A 227 -24.35 5.70 7.07
C PRO A 227 -24.80 4.89 5.86
N HIS A 228 -24.33 5.23 4.66
CA HIS A 228 -24.74 4.57 3.43
C HIS A 228 -24.14 3.15 3.29
N GLU A 229 -23.03 2.87 3.96
CA GLU A 229 -22.42 1.53 3.99
C GLU A 229 -23.19 0.56 4.90
N ASN A 230 -23.78 1.07 5.97
CA ASN A 230 -24.68 0.32 6.85
C ASN A 230 -26.13 0.76 6.65
N LYS A 231 -26.74 0.37 5.53
CA LYS A 231 -28.14 0.70 5.20
C LYS A 231 -29.18 0.29 6.25
N PHE A 232 -28.83 -0.60 7.19
CA PHE A 232 -29.71 -1.04 8.26
C PHE A 232 -29.60 -0.17 9.54
N ASP A 233 -28.57 0.67 9.65
CA ASP A 233 -28.34 1.56 10.78
C ASP A 233 -29.14 2.86 10.67
N LYS A 234 -30.45 2.73 10.91
CA LYS A 234 -31.37 3.89 10.94
C LYS A 234 -30.97 4.93 11.98
N ALA A 235 -30.34 4.52 13.08
CA ALA A 235 -29.91 5.42 14.14
C ALA A 235 -28.71 6.26 13.68
N GLY A 236 -27.70 5.63 13.06
CA GLY A 236 -26.56 6.34 12.48
C GLY A 236 -26.98 7.31 11.37
N ALA A 237 -27.87 6.89 10.47
CA ALA A 237 -28.41 7.77 9.45
C ALA A 237 -29.17 8.98 10.04
N ALA A 238 -29.93 8.80 11.12
CA ALA A 238 -30.60 9.90 11.80
C ALA A 238 -29.61 10.82 12.52
N ALA A 239 -28.55 10.28 13.13
CA ALA A 239 -27.52 11.06 13.79
C ALA A 239 -26.71 11.90 12.79
N TRP A 240 -26.35 11.34 11.63
CA TRP A 240 -25.69 12.07 10.55
C TRP A 240 -26.52 13.25 10.05
N LYS A 241 -27.84 13.07 9.85
CA LYS A 241 -28.75 14.15 9.45
C LYS A 241 -28.75 15.34 10.41
N ARG A 242 -28.41 15.14 11.68
CA ARG A 242 -28.26 16.25 12.63
C ARG A 242 -26.98 17.04 12.37
N ILE A 243 -25.88 16.39 12.01
CA ILE A 243 -24.64 17.07 11.58
C ILE A 243 -24.92 17.89 10.31
N GLU A 244 -25.60 17.31 9.32
CA GLU A 244 -26.02 18.03 8.10
C GLU A 244 -26.91 19.24 8.37
N SER A 245 -27.68 19.22 9.46
CA SER A 245 -28.54 20.33 9.87
C SER A 245 -27.80 21.50 10.51
N LEU A 246 -26.53 21.32 10.92
CA LEU A 246 -25.68 22.41 11.41
C LEU A 246 -25.28 23.33 10.25
N ASP A 247 -24.60 22.77 9.26
CA ASP A 247 -24.30 23.39 7.97
C ASP A 247 -23.87 22.28 7.00
N LYS A 248 -24.36 22.30 5.76
CA LYS A 248 -24.03 21.27 4.75
C LYS A 248 -22.57 21.32 4.30
N ARG A 249 -21.92 22.48 4.35
CA ARG A 249 -20.50 22.67 4.03
C ARG A 249 -19.63 21.99 5.07
N VAL A 250 -19.95 22.22 6.34
CA VAL A 250 -19.29 21.55 7.46
C VAL A 250 -19.50 20.04 7.38
N ALA A 251 -20.73 19.59 7.10
CA ALA A 251 -20.98 18.17 6.91
C ALA A 251 -20.16 17.55 5.77
N MET A 252 -19.96 18.28 4.66
CA MET A 252 -19.08 17.86 3.57
C MET A 252 -17.61 17.74 3.99
N GLN A 253 -17.07 18.74 4.72
CA GLN A 253 -15.70 18.67 5.23
C GLN A 253 -15.50 17.39 6.06
N VAL A 254 -16.39 17.16 7.03
CA VAL A 254 -16.31 16.00 7.92
C VAL A 254 -16.52 14.69 7.15
N TRP A 255 -17.47 14.66 6.22
CA TRP A 255 -17.71 13.49 5.38
C TRP A 255 -16.48 13.11 4.57
N SER A 256 -15.91 14.07 3.83
CA SER A 256 -14.73 13.87 3.00
C SER A 256 -13.57 13.34 3.84
N ALA A 257 -13.29 13.95 5.00
CA ALA A 257 -12.19 13.53 5.84
C ALA A 257 -12.39 12.11 6.44
N ILE A 258 -13.62 11.74 6.80
CA ILE A 258 -13.95 10.38 7.28
C ILE A 258 -13.87 9.35 6.15
N SER A 259 -14.38 9.70 4.96
CA SER A 259 -14.36 8.85 3.76
C SER A 259 -12.91 8.55 3.36
N HIS A 260 -12.12 9.60 3.12
CA HIS A 260 -10.70 9.50 2.81
C HIS A 260 -9.99 8.64 3.84
N PHE A 261 -10.12 8.93 5.14
CA PHE A 261 -9.48 8.15 6.20
C PHE A 261 -9.76 6.65 6.10
N ASN A 262 -10.97 6.26 5.68
CA ASN A 262 -11.36 4.87 5.59
C ASN A 262 -11.04 4.19 4.27
N GLU A 263 -10.53 4.88 3.25
CA GLU A 263 -10.00 4.31 1.99
C GLU A 263 -8.79 3.38 2.20
N ILE A 264 -8.38 3.15 3.46
CA ILE A 264 -7.40 2.12 3.79
C ILE A 264 -7.76 0.73 3.25
N TRP A 265 -9.04 0.40 3.13
CA TRP A 265 -9.46 -0.88 2.54
C TRP A 265 -9.13 -0.94 1.04
N ALA A 266 -9.27 0.20 0.34
CA ALA A 266 -8.91 0.37 -1.07
C ALA A 266 -7.39 0.31 -1.25
N ALA A 267 -6.60 0.65 -0.23
CA ALA A 267 -5.15 0.39 -0.21
C ALA A 267 -4.81 -1.10 0.01
N GLU A 268 -5.57 -1.78 0.87
CA GLU A 268 -5.34 -3.17 1.27
C GLU A 268 -5.68 -4.18 0.15
N VAL A 269 -6.69 -3.89 -0.67
CA VAL A 269 -7.08 -4.75 -1.81
C VAL A 269 -5.94 -4.91 -2.83
N PRO A 270 -5.39 -3.86 -3.47
CA PRO A 270 -4.30 -3.99 -4.43
C PRO A 270 -3.03 -4.58 -3.78
N ALA A 271 -2.73 -4.26 -2.52
CA ALA A 271 -1.64 -4.90 -1.77
C ALA A 271 -1.84 -6.42 -1.67
N SER A 272 -3.07 -6.86 -1.34
CA SER A 272 -3.39 -8.28 -1.21
C SER A 272 -3.37 -9.01 -2.55
N VAL A 273 -3.83 -8.37 -3.63
CA VAL A 273 -3.81 -8.91 -5.00
C VAL A 273 -2.38 -9.05 -5.50
N LEU A 274 -1.55 -8.03 -5.26
CA LEU A 274 -0.11 -8.03 -5.56
C LEU A 274 0.61 -9.18 -4.87
N PHE A 275 0.25 -9.47 -3.62
CA PHE A 275 0.86 -10.55 -2.84
C PHE A 275 0.49 -11.95 -3.36
N ASP A 276 -0.79 -12.16 -3.68
CA ASP A 276 -1.32 -13.46 -4.10
C ASP A 276 -0.90 -13.81 -5.53
N LEU A 277 -0.89 -12.83 -6.44
CA LEU A 277 -0.59 -13.06 -7.86
C LEU A 277 0.92 -12.88 -8.15
N GLN A 278 1.69 -13.94 -7.91
CA GLN A 278 3.16 -13.88 -7.97
C GLN A 278 3.79 -14.00 -9.37
N ASN A 279 2.98 -14.30 -10.40
CA ASN A 279 3.43 -14.62 -11.76
C ASN A 279 2.90 -13.65 -12.85
N GLN A 280 2.75 -12.38 -12.50
CA GLN A 280 2.25 -11.34 -13.42
C GLN A 280 3.41 -10.57 -14.10
N PRO A 281 3.16 -9.84 -15.20
CA PRO A 281 4.14 -8.94 -15.81
C PRO A 281 4.63 -7.87 -14.82
N TRP A 282 5.84 -7.34 -14.99
CA TRP A 282 6.40 -6.36 -14.05
C TRP A 282 5.51 -5.12 -13.86
N ASP A 283 4.97 -4.57 -14.94
CA ASP A 283 4.11 -3.38 -14.90
C ASP A 283 2.86 -3.62 -14.02
N PHE A 284 2.40 -4.87 -13.85
CA PHE A 284 1.29 -5.21 -12.95
C PHE A 284 1.64 -4.84 -11.52
N TYR A 285 2.85 -5.20 -11.09
CA TYR A 285 3.32 -4.90 -9.76
C TYR A 285 3.59 -3.41 -9.56
N LEU A 286 4.11 -2.74 -10.58
CA LEU A 286 4.37 -1.31 -10.52
C LEU A 286 3.07 -0.51 -10.35
N ASP A 287 2.06 -0.82 -11.16
CA ASP A 287 0.76 -0.15 -11.14
C ASP A 287 0.00 -0.44 -9.83
N LEU A 288 -0.06 -1.71 -9.38
CA LEU A 288 -0.75 -2.05 -8.12
C LEU A 288 -0.03 -1.50 -6.88
N ALA A 289 1.31 -1.41 -6.91
CA ALA A 289 2.06 -0.78 -5.83
C ALA A 289 1.79 0.73 -5.76
N ARG A 290 1.64 1.38 -6.92
CA ARG A 290 1.23 2.78 -6.99
C ARG A 290 -0.20 2.97 -6.47
N TRP A 291 -1.15 2.16 -6.95
CA TRP A 291 -2.55 2.20 -6.49
C TRP A 291 -2.64 2.03 -4.96
N SER A 292 -2.02 0.99 -4.40
CA SER A 292 -2.03 0.74 -2.95
C SER A 292 -1.46 1.91 -2.14
N TYR A 293 -0.42 2.57 -2.64
CA TYR A 293 0.16 3.73 -1.96
C TYR A 293 -0.71 4.98 -2.08
N ASP A 294 -1.32 5.21 -3.23
CA ASP A 294 -2.19 6.36 -3.47
C ASP A 294 -3.40 6.32 -2.52
N GLU A 295 -4.07 5.18 -2.41
CA GLU A 295 -5.19 4.97 -1.46
C GLU A 295 -4.74 5.11 0.00
N SER A 296 -3.52 4.66 0.32
CA SER A 296 -2.95 4.91 1.64
C SER A 296 -2.66 6.39 1.87
N ARG A 297 -2.33 7.17 0.83
CA ARG A 297 -2.17 8.62 0.93
C ARG A 297 -3.53 9.29 1.12
N HIS A 298 -4.57 8.85 0.42
CA HIS A 298 -5.92 9.39 0.60
C HIS A 298 -6.38 9.16 2.04
N SER A 299 -6.17 7.94 2.57
CA SER A 299 -6.36 7.65 3.99
C SER A 299 -5.55 8.55 4.93
N MET A 300 -4.30 8.83 4.61
CA MET A 300 -3.48 9.77 5.37
C MET A 300 -3.93 11.23 5.25
N MET A 301 -4.47 11.66 4.10
CA MET A 301 -5.04 13.00 3.88
C MET A 301 -6.23 13.21 4.81
N GLY A 302 -7.19 12.27 4.82
CA GLY A 302 -8.32 12.30 5.75
C GLY A 302 -7.87 12.29 7.21
N TYR A 303 -6.90 11.42 7.57
CA TYR A 303 -6.36 11.38 8.93
C TYR A 303 -5.75 12.72 9.36
N ARG A 304 -4.96 13.35 8.47
CA ARG A 304 -4.32 14.64 8.71
C ARG A 304 -5.35 15.77 8.82
N ALA A 305 -6.39 15.78 7.98
CA ALA A 305 -7.46 16.77 8.06
C ALA A 305 -8.17 16.71 9.42
N LEU A 306 -8.55 15.49 9.85
CA LEU A 306 -9.18 15.25 11.16
C LEU A 306 -8.27 15.69 12.31
N GLN A 307 -6.98 15.37 12.27
CA GLN A 307 -6.00 15.84 13.27
C GLN A 307 -5.80 17.35 13.23
N GLY A 308 -5.86 17.96 12.05
CA GLY A 308 -5.70 19.40 11.83
C GLY A 308 -6.78 20.24 12.51
N TRP A 309 -7.99 19.69 12.67
CA TRP A 309 -9.05 20.29 13.48
C TRP A 309 -8.85 20.11 15.00
N GLY A 310 -7.74 19.50 15.43
CA GLY A 310 -7.42 19.27 16.84
C GLY A 310 -8.24 18.15 17.48
N TRP A 311 -8.83 17.27 16.67
CA TRP A 311 -9.69 16.19 17.14
C TRP A 311 -8.89 15.00 17.68
N ASP A 312 -9.42 14.39 18.74
CA ASP A 312 -9.01 13.04 19.17
C ASP A 312 -9.59 12.01 18.20
N VAL A 313 -8.92 11.85 17.06
CA VAL A 313 -9.40 11.03 15.94
C VAL A 313 -9.76 9.60 16.36
N PRO A 314 -8.91 8.86 17.10
CA PRO A 314 -9.25 7.50 17.54
C PRO A 314 -10.53 7.41 18.40
N ALA A 315 -10.83 8.43 19.21
CA ALA A 315 -12.02 8.44 20.05
C ALA A 315 -13.30 8.84 19.29
N LEU A 316 -13.15 9.63 18.22
CA LEU A 316 -14.25 10.30 17.52
C LEU A 316 -14.66 9.60 16.23
N ILE A 317 -13.72 9.04 15.48
CA ILE A 317 -13.95 8.61 14.10
C ILE A 317 -14.06 7.08 14.02
N PRO A 318 -15.09 6.54 13.32
CA PRO A 318 -15.16 5.11 13.06
C PRO A 318 -14.05 4.68 12.11
N TYR A 319 -13.40 3.55 12.42
CA TYR A 319 -12.39 2.95 11.56
C TYR A 319 -12.86 1.57 11.06
N GLY A 320 -13.41 1.57 9.85
CA GLY A 320 -14.14 0.44 9.26
C GLY A 320 -13.23 -0.72 8.84
N ASN A 321 -13.79 -1.92 8.88
CA ASN A 321 -13.12 -3.15 8.41
C ASN A 321 -14.02 -4.08 7.58
N ALA A 322 -15.31 -3.74 7.41
CA ALA A 322 -16.29 -4.60 6.76
C ALA A 322 -15.89 -4.98 5.34
N LEU A 323 -15.46 -4.00 4.52
CA LEU A 323 -15.14 -4.21 3.12
C LEU A 323 -14.00 -5.23 2.95
N TYR A 324 -12.87 -5.04 3.63
CA TYR A 324 -11.78 -6.01 3.56
C TYR A 324 -12.21 -7.38 4.12
N ASN A 325 -12.84 -7.42 5.30
CA ASN A 325 -13.22 -8.67 5.97
C ASN A 325 -14.25 -9.48 5.17
N ALA A 326 -15.14 -8.81 4.42
CA ALA A 326 -16.10 -9.45 3.55
C ALA A 326 -15.45 -10.03 2.29
N LEU A 327 -14.36 -9.45 1.78
CA LEU A 327 -13.83 -9.75 0.45
C LEU A 327 -12.52 -10.54 0.47
N SER A 328 -11.77 -10.51 1.56
CA SER A 328 -10.41 -11.06 1.69
C SER A 328 -10.26 -12.53 1.27
N HIS A 329 -11.33 -13.32 1.43
CA HIS A 329 -11.39 -14.75 1.10
C HIS A 329 -11.73 -15.03 -0.37
N LEU A 330 -12.15 -14.01 -1.11
CA LEU A 330 -12.44 -14.12 -2.53
C LEU A 330 -11.14 -14.17 -3.36
N PRO A 331 -11.17 -14.78 -4.56
CA PRO A 331 -10.05 -14.76 -5.48
C PRO A 331 -9.54 -13.35 -5.79
N ALA A 332 -8.23 -13.20 -6.00
CA ALA A 332 -7.57 -11.92 -6.25
C ALA A 332 -8.21 -11.09 -7.38
N ALA A 333 -8.54 -11.73 -8.52
CA ALA A 333 -9.20 -11.05 -9.64
C ALA A 333 -10.60 -10.52 -9.27
N GLN A 334 -11.33 -11.22 -8.39
CA GLN A 334 -12.66 -10.83 -7.95
C GLN A 334 -12.61 -9.65 -6.97
N ARG A 335 -11.65 -9.65 -6.03
CA ARG A 335 -11.42 -8.50 -5.14
C ARG A 335 -11.04 -7.25 -5.93
N LEU A 336 -10.14 -7.38 -6.92
CA LEU A 336 -9.76 -6.29 -7.82
C LEU A 336 -10.94 -5.80 -8.67
N ALA A 337 -11.81 -6.71 -9.14
CA ALA A 337 -12.99 -6.36 -9.93
C ALA A 337 -13.96 -5.49 -9.13
N LEU A 338 -14.20 -5.82 -7.86
CA LEU A 338 -15.08 -5.03 -7.01
C LEU A 338 -14.50 -3.65 -6.68
N LEU A 339 -13.20 -3.56 -6.37
CA LEU A 339 -12.53 -2.26 -6.19
C LEU A 339 -12.67 -1.40 -7.45
N TYR A 340 -12.31 -1.95 -8.62
CA TYR A 340 -12.46 -1.24 -9.90
C TYR A 340 -13.90 -0.77 -10.16
N TYR A 341 -14.91 -1.56 -9.80
CA TYR A 341 -16.30 -1.18 -9.96
C TYR A 341 -16.66 0.05 -9.12
N TYR A 342 -16.18 0.13 -7.87
CA TYR A 342 -16.39 1.29 -7.02
C TYR A 342 -15.68 2.53 -7.58
N GLU A 343 -14.41 2.45 -7.96
CA GLU A 343 -13.69 3.60 -8.53
C GLU A 343 -14.29 4.09 -9.85
N GLU A 344 -14.68 3.16 -10.73
CA GLU A 344 -15.33 3.54 -11.99
C GLU A 344 -16.68 4.24 -11.74
N GLY A 345 -17.46 3.76 -10.76
CA GLY A 345 -18.74 4.34 -10.38
C GLY A 345 -18.59 5.75 -9.82
N LEU A 346 -17.65 5.94 -8.88
CA LEU A 346 -17.35 7.24 -8.28
C LEU A 346 -16.89 8.24 -9.36
N LEU A 347 -15.96 7.85 -10.23
CA LEU A 347 -15.47 8.73 -11.28
C LEU A 347 -16.57 9.13 -12.28
N ARG A 348 -17.46 8.20 -12.66
CA ARG A 348 -18.58 8.47 -13.58
C ARG A 348 -19.65 9.38 -12.99
N SER A 349 -19.82 9.36 -11.67
CA SER A 349 -20.82 10.19 -10.99
C SER A 349 -20.49 11.69 -11.05
N GLY A 350 -19.21 12.05 -11.24
CA GLY A 350 -18.78 13.44 -11.39
C GLY A 350 -18.96 14.29 -10.12
N THR A 351 -19.02 13.69 -8.93
CA THR A 351 -19.32 14.44 -7.71
C THR A 351 -18.13 15.17 -7.12
N LYS A 352 -16.89 14.74 -7.39
CA LYS A 352 -15.67 15.40 -6.88
C LYS A 352 -15.65 16.91 -7.18
N GLN A 353 -16.15 17.33 -8.35
CA GLN A 353 -16.25 18.75 -8.70
C GLN A 353 -17.25 19.52 -7.82
N ILE A 354 -18.37 18.89 -7.48
CA ILE A 354 -19.39 19.47 -6.59
C ILE A 354 -18.84 19.52 -5.16
N GLU A 355 -18.17 18.45 -4.71
CA GLU A 355 -17.54 18.37 -3.40
C GLU A 355 -16.47 19.46 -3.24
N ILE A 356 -15.61 19.66 -4.24
CA ILE A 356 -14.63 20.75 -4.27
C ILE A 356 -15.33 22.12 -4.16
N GLN A 357 -16.41 22.38 -4.91
CA GLN A 357 -17.14 23.65 -4.82
C GLN A 357 -17.72 23.89 -3.43
N ILE A 358 -18.21 22.84 -2.76
CA ILE A 358 -18.73 22.95 -1.39
C ILE A 358 -17.59 23.23 -0.40
N LEU A 359 -16.43 22.61 -0.58
CA LEU A 359 -15.24 22.85 0.24
C LEU A 359 -14.64 24.25 0.00
N GLU A 360 -14.67 24.76 -1.23
CA GLU A 360 -14.34 26.15 -1.59
C GLU A 360 -15.27 27.14 -0.86
N SER A 361 -16.58 26.87 -0.86
CA SER A 361 -17.57 27.65 -0.10
C SER A 361 -17.32 27.60 1.41
N ALA A 362 -16.78 26.49 1.92
CA ALA A 362 -16.38 26.34 3.31
C ALA A 362 -15.06 27.06 3.66
N GLY A 363 -14.28 27.49 2.66
CA GLY A 363 -12.94 28.04 2.85
C GLY A 363 -11.90 27.00 3.30
N ASP A 364 -12.11 25.72 3.01
CA ASP A 364 -11.24 24.62 3.44
C ASP A 364 -10.15 24.32 2.41
N GLU A 365 -9.13 25.19 2.34
CA GLU A 365 -8.02 25.04 1.39
C GLU A 365 -7.32 23.68 1.47
N GLY A 366 -7.24 23.09 2.67
CA GLY A 366 -6.60 21.79 2.88
C GLY A 366 -7.39 20.65 2.24
N SER A 367 -8.69 20.56 2.54
CA SER A 367 -9.56 19.51 1.98
C SER A 367 -9.77 19.69 0.47
N ILE A 368 -9.77 20.93 -0.05
CA ILE A 368 -9.81 21.20 -1.50
C ILE A 368 -8.58 20.59 -2.18
N GLN A 369 -7.40 20.87 -1.65
CA GLN A 369 -6.16 20.33 -2.21
C GLN A 369 -6.14 18.80 -2.16
N ASP A 370 -6.55 18.22 -1.03
CA ASP A 370 -6.57 16.76 -0.87
C ASP A 370 -7.55 16.12 -1.87
N MET A 371 -8.75 16.68 -2.03
CA MET A 371 -9.74 16.21 -3.00
C MET A 371 -9.28 16.32 -4.46
N ASP A 372 -8.56 17.37 -4.83
CA ASP A 372 -8.06 17.57 -6.20
C ASP A 372 -6.96 16.56 -6.57
N TYR A 373 -6.05 16.26 -5.63
CA TYR A 373 -5.03 15.22 -5.83
C TYR A 373 -5.62 13.82 -5.88
N ASP A 374 -6.53 13.51 -4.96
CA ASP A 374 -7.30 12.27 -4.94
C ASP A 374 -8.04 12.06 -6.28
N TRP A 375 -8.77 13.07 -6.76
CA TRP A 375 -9.46 12.97 -8.05
C TRP A 375 -8.50 12.72 -9.24
N ALA A 376 -7.29 13.29 -9.21
CA ALA A 376 -6.28 13.02 -10.23
C ALA A 376 -5.75 11.57 -10.16
N ASP A 377 -5.60 11.02 -8.97
CA ASP A 377 -5.17 9.63 -8.74
C ASP A 377 -6.27 8.63 -9.17
N GLU A 378 -7.55 8.91 -8.87
CA GLU A 378 -8.69 8.04 -9.23
C GLU A 378 -8.82 7.77 -10.73
N ALA A 379 -8.54 8.77 -11.57
CA ALA A 379 -8.54 8.60 -13.02
C ALA A 379 -7.49 7.57 -13.49
N ILE A 380 -6.35 7.50 -12.77
CA ILE A 380 -5.28 6.55 -13.03
C ILE A 380 -5.68 5.17 -12.51
N HIS A 381 -6.32 5.09 -11.34
CA HIS A 381 -6.76 3.83 -10.73
C HIS A 381 -7.78 3.09 -11.60
N VAL A 382 -8.77 3.78 -12.15
CA VAL A 382 -9.70 3.22 -13.15
C VAL A 382 -8.93 2.68 -14.37
N SER A 383 -7.90 3.38 -14.83
CA SER A 383 -7.05 2.91 -15.93
C SER A 383 -6.26 1.66 -15.58
N TYR A 384 -5.76 1.55 -14.34
CA TYR A 384 -5.10 0.35 -13.83
C TYR A 384 -6.05 -0.83 -13.74
N GLY A 385 -7.23 -0.65 -13.14
CA GLY A 385 -8.24 -1.70 -13.01
C GLY A 385 -8.68 -2.23 -14.38
N PHE A 386 -8.99 -1.32 -15.32
CA PHE A 386 -9.34 -1.69 -16.69
C PHE A 386 -8.24 -2.51 -17.37
N LYS A 387 -6.99 -2.04 -17.32
CA LYS A 387 -5.83 -2.70 -17.92
C LYS A 387 -5.64 -4.12 -17.36
N TRP A 388 -5.64 -4.26 -16.03
CA TRP A 388 -5.25 -5.50 -15.39
C TRP A 388 -6.39 -6.52 -15.30
N LEU A 389 -7.64 -6.10 -15.21
CA LEU A 389 -8.78 -7.02 -15.32
C LEU A 389 -8.89 -7.62 -16.72
N ARG A 390 -8.62 -6.84 -17.78
CA ARG A 390 -8.51 -7.38 -19.15
C ARG A 390 -7.36 -8.37 -19.30
N HIS A 391 -6.23 -8.12 -18.64
CA HIS A 391 -5.11 -9.06 -18.62
C HIS A 391 -5.47 -10.37 -17.92
N LEU A 392 -6.16 -10.31 -16.79
CA LEU A 392 -6.49 -11.46 -15.95
C LEU A 392 -7.67 -12.28 -16.49
N LEU A 393 -8.68 -11.63 -17.06
CA LEU A 393 -9.96 -12.25 -17.46
C LEU A 393 -10.10 -12.42 -18.97
N GLY A 394 -9.30 -11.71 -19.76
CA GLY A 394 -9.44 -11.62 -21.20
C GLY A 394 -10.06 -10.29 -21.65
N ASP A 395 -9.79 -9.93 -22.90
CA ASP A 395 -10.21 -8.68 -23.53
C ASP A 395 -11.53 -8.84 -24.34
N ASP A 396 -11.90 -10.07 -24.63
CA ASP A 396 -13.07 -10.39 -25.44
C ASP A 396 -14.39 -10.28 -24.66
N SER A 397 -15.49 -10.56 -25.34
CA SER A 397 -16.82 -10.57 -24.72
C SER A 397 -16.95 -11.58 -23.57
N ALA A 398 -16.16 -12.66 -23.58
CA ALA A 398 -16.14 -13.63 -22.48
C ALA A 398 -15.47 -13.03 -21.25
N GLY A 399 -14.33 -12.34 -21.41
CA GLY A 399 -13.67 -11.60 -20.32
C GLY A 399 -14.56 -10.50 -19.73
N GLN A 400 -15.31 -9.77 -20.56
CA GLN A 400 -16.28 -8.77 -20.08
C GLN A 400 -17.45 -9.39 -19.31
N ALA A 401 -17.98 -10.51 -19.79
CA ALA A 401 -19.03 -11.25 -19.09
C ALA A 401 -18.54 -11.80 -17.75
N GLU A 402 -17.29 -12.27 -17.70
CA GLU A 402 -16.66 -12.77 -16.49
C GLU A 402 -16.40 -11.64 -15.48
N LEU A 403 -15.91 -10.48 -15.93
CA LEU A 403 -15.76 -9.30 -15.08
C LEU A 403 -17.10 -8.92 -14.43
N LYS A 404 -18.18 -8.88 -15.22
CA LYS A 404 -19.52 -8.60 -14.70
C LYS A 404 -19.93 -9.64 -13.66
N ARG A 405 -19.79 -10.93 -13.96
CA ARG A 405 -20.16 -12.04 -13.06
C ARG A 405 -19.40 -11.94 -11.73
N LEU A 406 -18.07 -11.77 -11.77
CA LEU A 406 -17.24 -11.66 -10.57
C LEU A 406 -17.62 -10.46 -9.71
N THR A 407 -17.91 -9.33 -10.36
CA THR A 407 -18.35 -8.09 -9.68
C THR A 407 -19.70 -8.28 -9.01
N ASP A 408 -20.69 -8.83 -9.72
CA ASP A 408 -22.03 -9.08 -9.18
C ASP A 408 -21.98 -10.04 -7.98
N GLU A 409 -21.20 -11.12 -8.07
CA GLU A 409 -21.01 -12.07 -6.96
C GLU A 409 -20.32 -11.42 -5.75
N ALA A 410 -19.29 -10.60 -5.97
CA ALA A 410 -18.61 -9.90 -4.88
C ALA A 410 -19.53 -8.88 -4.18
N ARG A 411 -20.41 -8.23 -4.94
CA ARG A 411 -21.44 -7.33 -4.40
C ARG A 411 -22.49 -8.06 -3.58
N GLU A 412 -22.89 -9.27 -3.97
CA GLU A 412 -23.79 -10.08 -3.13
C GLU A 412 -23.09 -10.51 -1.84
N VAL A 413 -21.83 -10.93 -1.89
CA VAL A 413 -21.04 -11.25 -0.68
C VAL A 413 -20.98 -10.05 0.27
N MET A 414 -20.74 -8.84 -0.25
CA MET A 414 -20.78 -7.62 0.58
C MET A 414 -22.19 -7.35 1.14
N SER A 415 -23.23 -7.53 0.33
CA SER A 415 -24.63 -7.36 0.75
C SER A 415 -25.04 -8.35 1.83
N GLU A 416 -24.61 -9.61 1.73
CA GLU A 416 -24.79 -10.64 2.75
C GLU A 416 -24.06 -10.29 4.03
N PHE A 417 -22.82 -9.80 3.93
CA PHE A 417 -22.04 -9.34 5.09
C PHE A 417 -22.76 -8.17 5.81
N VAL A 418 -23.22 -7.17 5.07
CA VAL A 418 -23.99 -6.04 5.63
C VAL A 418 -25.31 -6.51 6.23
N ARG A 419 -26.01 -7.46 5.61
CA ARG A 419 -27.27 -8.01 6.14
C ARG A 419 -27.04 -8.80 7.45
N ALA A 420 -25.94 -9.56 7.51
CA ALA A 420 -25.60 -10.39 8.67
C ALA A 420 -25.18 -9.55 9.90
N HIS A 421 -24.56 -8.38 9.69
CA HIS A 421 -23.99 -7.57 10.78
C HIS A 421 -24.67 -6.22 10.99
N GLY A 422 -25.33 -5.65 9.98
CA GLY A 422 -25.80 -4.27 9.98
C GLY A 422 -26.94 -3.97 10.97
N SER A 423 -27.67 -4.99 11.39
CA SER A 423 -28.72 -4.86 12.42
C SER A 423 -28.21 -5.03 13.86
N ASP A 424 -26.94 -5.38 14.05
CA ASP A 424 -26.32 -5.47 15.38
C ASP A 424 -26.16 -4.06 15.97
N PRO A 425 -26.75 -3.76 17.14
CA PRO A 425 -26.57 -2.48 17.81
C PRO A 425 -25.10 -2.10 18.09
N ALA A 426 -24.19 -3.08 18.21
CA ALA A 426 -22.76 -2.84 18.36
C ALA A 426 -22.12 -2.19 17.12
N ASN A 427 -22.76 -2.30 15.96
CA ASN A 427 -22.30 -1.74 14.68
C ASN A 427 -22.99 -0.42 14.33
N SER A 428 -23.76 0.17 15.25
CA SER A 428 -24.37 1.47 15.01
C SER A 428 -23.32 2.58 15.01
N LEU A 429 -23.40 3.45 14.00
CA LEU A 429 -22.59 4.65 13.87
C LEU A 429 -23.15 5.83 14.66
N ALA A 430 -24.38 5.74 15.17
CA ALA A 430 -25.02 6.80 15.94
C ALA A 430 -24.14 7.33 17.09
N PRO A 431 -23.50 6.48 17.92
CA PRO A 431 -22.64 6.97 18.99
C PRO A 431 -21.44 7.79 18.48
N TYR A 432 -20.91 7.49 17.30
CA TYR A 432 -19.82 8.28 16.70
C TYR A 432 -20.34 9.64 16.24
N PHE A 433 -21.44 9.65 15.47
CA PHE A 433 -22.03 10.90 14.96
C PHE A 433 -22.66 11.77 16.06
N ASP A 434 -23.14 11.19 17.16
CA ASP A 434 -23.56 11.93 18.35
C ASP A 434 -22.37 12.73 18.94
N ARG A 435 -21.22 12.07 19.14
CA ARG A 435 -20.01 12.76 19.64
C ARG A 435 -19.48 13.80 18.67
N LEU A 436 -19.49 13.49 17.37
CA LEU A 436 -19.06 14.43 16.33
C LEU A 436 -19.96 15.65 16.30
N TYR A 437 -21.29 15.48 16.42
CA TYR A 437 -22.22 16.59 16.47
C TYR A 437 -21.89 17.56 17.62
N ASP A 438 -21.58 17.05 18.81
CA ASP A 438 -21.21 17.88 19.96
C ASP A 438 -19.92 18.67 19.69
N VAL A 439 -18.87 17.99 19.21
CA VAL A 439 -17.58 18.62 18.88
C VAL A 439 -17.73 19.68 17.79
N ILE A 440 -18.44 19.37 16.70
CA ILE A 440 -18.67 20.31 15.59
C ILE A 440 -19.46 21.51 16.10
N SER A 441 -20.54 21.31 16.87
CA SER A 441 -21.38 22.39 17.38
C SER A 441 -20.62 23.38 18.27
N GLU A 442 -19.59 22.91 18.99
CA GLU A 442 -18.72 23.76 19.82
C GLU A 442 -17.65 24.52 19.03
N MET A 443 -17.27 24.00 17.85
CA MET A 443 -16.20 24.53 17.01
C MET A 443 -16.68 25.39 15.83
N SER A 444 -17.98 25.37 15.52
CA SER A 444 -18.53 26.06 14.34
C SER A 444 -18.26 27.56 14.34
N PHE A 445 -17.77 28.06 13.21
CA PHE A 445 -17.59 29.48 12.91
C PHE A 445 -18.64 29.94 11.89
N ASP A 446 -18.91 31.25 11.85
CA ASP A 446 -19.74 31.84 10.79
C ASP A 446 -19.02 31.70 9.44
N ILE A 447 -19.57 30.87 8.55
CA ILE A 447 -19.12 30.78 7.15
C ILE A 447 -19.86 31.86 6.35
N PRO A 448 -19.17 32.66 5.51
CA PRO A 448 -19.82 33.65 4.67
C PRO A 448 -20.97 33.05 3.85
N ASP A 449 -22.07 33.79 3.72
CA ASP A 449 -23.12 33.46 2.75
C ASP A 449 -22.66 33.92 1.37
N ASP A 450 -22.28 32.94 0.54
CA ASP A 450 -21.88 33.12 -0.84
C ASP A 450 -23.05 32.87 -1.82
N GLY A 451 -24.25 32.57 -1.30
CA GLY A 451 -25.43 32.27 -2.08
C GLY A 451 -25.40 30.91 -2.79
N LEU A 452 -24.47 30.00 -2.42
CA LEU A 452 -24.39 28.67 -3.02
C LEU A 452 -25.57 27.78 -2.56
N GLU A 453 -26.39 27.33 -3.51
CA GLU A 453 -27.44 26.35 -3.23
C GLU A 453 -26.84 24.94 -3.22
N ILE A 454 -26.68 24.37 -2.02
CA ILE A 454 -26.00 23.07 -1.85
C ILE A 454 -26.99 21.92 -2.07
N HIS A 455 -26.85 21.28 -3.23
CA HIS A 455 -27.44 19.99 -3.55
C HIS A 455 -26.33 18.94 -3.63
N TRP A 456 -26.17 18.16 -2.56
CA TRP A 456 -25.31 16.99 -2.56
C TRP A 456 -26.04 15.84 -1.88
N ALA A 457 -25.84 14.64 -2.44
CA ALA A 457 -26.20 13.39 -1.84
C ALA A 457 -24.95 12.50 -1.89
N PRO A 458 -24.69 11.69 -0.85
CA PRO A 458 -23.67 10.66 -0.90
C PRO A 458 -23.78 9.83 -2.18
N VAL A 459 -22.71 9.72 -2.96
CA VAL A 459 -22.70 8.77 -4.08
C VAL A 459 -22.61 7.37 -3.51
N VAL A 460 -23.70 6.63 -3.60
CA VAL A 460 -23.65 5.18 -3.47
C VAL A 460 -23.54 4.63 -4.89
N ALA A 461 -22.47 3.90 -5.20
CA ALA A 461 -22.30 3.25 -6.50
C ALA A 461 -23.45 2.28 -6.90
N ASP A 462 -24.44 2.11 -6.02
CA ASP A 462 -25.46 1.07 -6.04
C ASP A 462 -26.92 1.59 -6.07
N GLU A 463 -27.18 2.90 -6.01
CA GLU A 463 -28.56 3.41 -5.85
C GLU A 463 -29.52 2.99 -6.99
N ALA A 464 -29.02 2.89 -8.23
CA ALA A 464 -29.85 2.48 -9.38
C ALA A 464 -30.24 0.99 -9.40
N VAL A 465 -29.55 0.11 -8.66
CA VAL A 465 -29.91 -1.31 -8.52
C VAL A 465 -30.80 -1.55 -7.30
N LEU A 466 -30.81 -0.61 -6.34
CA LEU A 466 -31.66 -0.64 -5.16
C LEU A 466 -33.09 -0.12 -5.41
N GLU A 467 -33.37 0.51 -6.55
CA GLU A 467 -34.74 0.87 -6.96
C GLU A 467 -35.56 -0.34 -7.47
N ASP A 468 -34.89 -1.43 -7.89
CA ASP A 468 -35.51 -2.66 -8.41
C ASP A 468 -35.62 -3.80 -7.35
N LEU A 469 -35.31 -3.51 -6.08
CA LEU A 469 -35.57 -4.36 -4.90
C LEU A 469 -36.63 -3.72 -4.00
#